data_AF-A0A5B0W340-F1
#
_entry.id   AF-A0A5B0W340-F1
#
_cell.length_a   1.000
_cell.length_b   1.000
_cell.length_c   1.000
_cell.angle_alpha   90.00
_cell.angle_beta   90.00
_cell.angle_gamma   90.00
#
_symmetry.space_group_name_H-M   'P 1'
#
loop_
_entity.id
_entity.type
_entity.pdbx_description
1 polymer ?
#
loop_
_entity_poly.entity_id
_entity_poly.type
_entity_poly.pdbx_seq_one_letter_code
_entity_poly.pdbx_strand_id
1 'polypeptide(L)'
;MCPQKPMTAPVCAPGFGLPNPIQYYPQQLPPLAPSESEKEAYEQGIKAGKREAENKENPYPAGSERAKAYEHGYLDGQKIRFADMF
;
A
#
# COMPACT_ATOMS: atom_id res chain seq x y z
N MET A 1 26.61 -44.99 -23.85
CA MET A 1 27.70 -44.57 -22.95
C MET A 1 28.34 -43.31 -23.53
N CYS A 2 28.04 -42.13 -22.97
CA CYS A 2 28.82 -40.90 -23.11
C CYS A 2 28.66 -40.11 -21.79
N PRO A 3 29.72 -39.96 -20.98
CA PRO A 3 29.68 -39.13 -19.78
C PRO A 3 30.34 -37.75 -19.98
N GLN A 4 29.88 -36.78 -19.17
CA GLN A 4 30.50 -35.52 -18.72
C GLN A 4 30.63 -34.31 -19.69
N LYS A 5 30.00 -33.19 -19.29
CA LYS A 5 30.74 -32.06 -18.68
C LYS A 5 29.81 -31.11 -17.89
N PRO A 6 30.22 -30.62 -16.70
CA PRO A 6 29.50 -29.60 -15.95
C PRO A 6 29.79 -28.22 -16.54
N MET A 7 28.76 -27.46 -16.92
CA MET A 7 28.90 -26.09 -17.40
C MET A 7 28.71 -25.13 -16.23
N THR A 8 29.81 -24.54 -15.82
CA THR A 8 29.95 -23.49 -14.81
C THR A 8 29.09 -22.27 -15.15
N ALA A 9 28.49 -21.66 -14.12
CA ALA A 9 27.65 -20.47 -14.24
C ALA A 9 28.41 -19.28 -14.87
N PRO A 10 27.75 -18.43 -15.68
CA PRO A 10 28.34 -17.18 -16.10
C PRO A 10 28.23 -16.18 -14.95
N VAL A 11 29.37 -15.89 -14.33
CA VAL A 11 29.58 -14.65 -13.57
C VAL A 11 30.23 -13.64 -14.50
N CYS A 12 29.86 -12.37 -14.30
CA CYS A 12 30.33 -11.12 -14.92
C CYS A 12 29.58 -10.63 -16.16
N ALA A 13 28.72 -9.63 -15.95
CA ALA A 13 28.65 -8.50 -16.87
C ALA A 13 29.48 -7.34 -16.27
N PRO A 14 30.32 -6.63 -17.05
CA PRO A 14 31.28 -5.65 -16.56
C PRO A 14 30.60 -4.33 -16.20
N GLY A 15 31.12 -3.67 -15.16
CA GLY A 15 30.69 -2.35 -14.74
C GLY A 15 30.86 -1.31 -15.84
N PHE A 16 29.75 -0.94 -16.49
CA PHE A 16 29.66 0.30 -17.23
C PHE A 16 29.21 1.40 -16.27
N GLY A 17 30.14 2.30 -15.95
CA GLY A 17 29.95 3.47 -15.10
C GLY A 17 29.02 4.50 -15.73
N LEU A 18 27.72 4.24 -15.71
CA LEU A 18 26.70 5.26 -15.82
C LEU A 18 26.14 5.50 -14.41
N PRO A 19 26.02 6.76 -13.93
CA PRO A 19 25.24 6.99 -12.73
C PRO A 19 23.86 6.41 -12.99
N ASN A 20 23.44 5.47 -12.14
CA ASN A 20 22.10 4.93 -12.18
C ASN A 20 21.16 6.15 -12.24
N PRO A 21 20.32 6.33 -13.27
CA PRO A 21 19.32 7.37 -13.27
C PRO A 21 18.32 6.91 -12.22
N ILE A 22 18.67 7.11 -10.94
CA ILE A 22 17.75 7.08 -9.83
C ILE A 22 16.77 8.15 -10.23
N GLN A 23 15.70 7.67 -10.86
CA GLN A 23 14.51 8.45 -11.05
C GLN A 23 14.28 9.05 -9.69
N TYR A 24 14.28 10.38 -9.64
CA TYR A 24 13.72 11.09 -8.52
C TYR A 24 12.27 10.65 -8.45
N TYR A 25 12.03 9.48 -7.86
CA TYR A 25 10.84 9.28 -7.08
C TYR A 25 10.87 10.48 -6.14
N PRO A 26 9.84 11.34 -6.15
CA PRO A 26 9.72 12.30 -5.07
C PRO A 26 9.92 11.45 -3.82
N GLN A 27 10.98 11.74 -3.06
CA GLN A 27 11.12 11.15 -1.74
C GLN A 27 9.78 11.44 -1.11
N GLN A 28 8.93 10.42 -0.99
CA GLN A 28 7.79 10.49 -0.11
C GLN A 28 8.48 10.78 1.21
N LEU A 29 8.43 12.06 1.62
CA LEU A 29 8.83 12.44 2.95
C LEU A 29 8.24 11.37 3.88
N PRO A 30 8.99 10.89 4.88
CA PRO A 30 8.43 9.99 5.87
C PRO A 30 7.07 10.58 6.26
N PRO A 31 5.97 9.81 6.16
CA PRO A 31 4.65 10.37 6.35
C PRO A 31 4.68 11.17 7.64
N LEU A 32 4.41 12.47 7.54
CA LEU A 32 4.20 13.28 8.73
C LEU A 32 3.13 12.57 9.55
N ALA A 33 3.27 12.60 10.88
CA ALA A 33 2.31 11.94 11.76
C ALA A 33 0.89 12.32 11.30
N PRO A 34 -0.02 11.34 11.11
CA PRO A 34 -1.33 11.61 10.55
C PRO A 34 -1.99 12.71 11.36
N SER A 35 -2.51 13.72 10.66
CA SER A 35 -3.23 14.80 11.32
C SER A 35 -4.42 14.23 12.08
N GLU A 36 -4.85 14.90 13.14
CA GLU A 36 -6.07 14.51 13.88
C GLU A 36 -7.28 14.37 12.93
N SER A 37 -7.31 15.14 11.84
CA SER A 37 -8.36 15.06 10.83
C SER A 37 -8.30 13.81 9.95
N GLU A 38 -7.12 13.27 9.67
CA GLU A 38 -6.96 11.99 8.96
C GLU A 38 -7.30 10.82 9.88
N LYS A 39 -6.92 10.91 11.15
CA LYS A 39 -7.28 9.92 12.16
C LYS A 39 -8.81 9.83 12.32
N GLU A 40 -9.49 10.96 12.42
CA GLU A 40 -10.96 10.98 12.50
C GLU A 40 -11.59 10.37 11.24
N ALA A 41 -11.06 10.70 10.06
CA ALA A 41 -11.52 10.12 8.80
C ALA A 41 -11.35 8.60 8.77
N TYR A 42 -10.21 8.08 9.24
CA TYR A 42 -9.97 6.65 9.40
C TYR A 42 -10.98 5.99 10.34
N GLU A 43 -11.24 6.57 11.52
CA GLU A 43 -12.21 6.03 12.48
C GLU A 43 -13.65 6.05 11.94
N GLN A 44 -14.02 7.10 11.20
CA GLN A 44 -15.29 7.15 10.48
C GLN A 44 -15.36 6.06 9.41
N GLY A 45 -14.27 5.84 8.68
CA GLY A 45 -14.10 4.74 7.75
C GLY A 45 -14.39 3.40 8.41
N ILE A 46 -13.72 3.09 9.52
CA ILE A 46 -13.93 1.84 10.29
C ILE A 46 -15.40 1.65 10.68
N LYS A 47 -16.05 2.70 11.20
CA LYS A 47 -17.47 2.64 11.59
C LYS A 47 -18.38 2.36 10.39
N ALA A 48 -18.14 3.02 9.26
CA ALA A 48 -18.88 2.78 8.02
C ALA A 48 -18.61 1.36 7.49
N GLY A 49 -17.35 0.92 7.54
CA GLY A 49 -16.90 -0.41 7.17
C GLY A 49 -17.46 -1.52 8.06
N LYS A 50 -17.94 -1.23 9.27
CA LYS A 50 -18.63 -2.18 10.15
C LYS A 50 -20.16 -2.23 9.97
N ARG A 51 -20.77 -1.30 9.23
CA ARG A 51 -22.23 -1.26 9.06
C ARG A 51 -22.66 -2.07 7.82
N GLU A 52 -23.60 -3.01 7.98
CA GLU A 52 -24.10 -3.90 6.92
C GLU A 52 -24.78 -3.25 5.73
N ALA A 53 -25.19 -2.00 5.86
CA ALA A 53 -25.96 -1.34 4.84
C ALA A 53 -25.35 0.01 4.48
N GLU A 54 -25.39 0.24 3.17
CA GLU A 54 -25.07 1.46 2.44
C GLU A 54 -23.61 1.53 2.00
N ASN A 55 -23.43 1.41 0.67
CA ASN A 55 -22.25 1.83 -0.07
C ASN A 55 -22.13 3.36 0.08
N LYS A 56 -21.86 3.81 1.30
CA LYS A 56 -21.76 5.21 1.64
C LYS A 56 -20.47 5.69 1.02
N GLU A 57 -20.60 6.49 -0.04
CA GLU A 57 -19.47 7.08 -0.73
C GLU A 57 -18.60 7.88 0.24
N ASN A 58 -17.31 7.92 -0.06
CA ASN A 58 -16.34 8.66 0.72
C ASN A 58 -16.73 10.15 0.77
N PRO A 59 -17.03 10.73 1.95
CA PRO A 59 -17.50 12.10 2.05
C PRO A 59 -16.38 13.13 1.84
N TYR A 60 -15.12 12.69 1.78
CA TYR A 60 -13.97 13.56 1.60
C TYR A 60 -13.62 13.75 0.12
N PRO A 61 -13.04 14.90 -0.25
CA PRO A 61 -12.65 15.17 -1.63
C PRO A 61 -11.64 14.13 -2.13
N ALA A 62 -11.87 13.61 -3.34
CA ALA A 62 -11.05 12.57 -3.95
C ALA A 62 -9.57 13.01 -4.03
N GLY A 63 -8.66 12.09 -3.67
CA GLY A 63 -7.22 12.35 -3.66
C GLY A 63 -6.69 13.05 -2.41
N SER A 64 -7.56 13.55 -1.52
CA SER A 64 -7.13 14.09 -0.22
C SER A 64 -6.62 12.99 0.72
N GLU A 65 -5.77 13.36 1.67
CA GLU A 65 -5.25 12.42 2.67
C GLU A 65 -6.37 11.86 3.56
N ARG A 66 -7.39 12.67 3.88
CA ARG A 66 -8.59 12.23 4.61
C ARG A 66 -9.40 11.20 3.82
N ALA A 67 -9.55 11.39 2.51
CA ALA A 67 -10.23 10.41 1.66
C ALA A 67 -9.52 9.05 1.69
N LYS A 68 -8.18 9.06 1.57
CA LYS A 68 -7.38 7.83 1.68
C LYS A 68 -7.54 7.18 3.06
N ALA A 69 -7.42 7.97 4.13
CA ALA A 69 -7.57 7.48 5.49
C ALA A 69 -8.94 6.83 5.73
N TYR A 70 -10.02 7.46 5.24
CA TYR A 70 -11.37 6.91 5.30
C TYR A 70 -11.50 5.58 4.56
N GLU A 71 -10.97 5.47 3.34
CA GLU A 71 -11.01 4.23 2.55
C GLU A 71 -10.26 3.09 3.24
N HIS A 72 -9.07 3.37 3.79
CA HIS A 72 -8.32 2.39 4.57
C HIS A 72 -9.13 1.91 5.78
N GLY A 73 -9.70 2.85 6.55
CA GLY A 73 -10.54 2.52 7.69
C GLY A 73 -11.77 1.71 7.28
N TYR A 74 -12.41 2.04 6.16
CA TYR A 74 -13.57 1.32 5.66
C TYR A 74 -13.27 -0.15 5.35
N LEU A 75 -12.17 -0.42 4.64
CA LEU A 75 -11.74 -1.78 4.33
C LEU A 75 -11.40 -2.57 5.59
N ASP A 76 -10.72 -1.95 6.55
CA ASP A 76 -10.40 -2.62 7.82
C ASP A 76 -11.64 -2.86 8.68
N GLY A 77 -12.62 -1.95 8.65
CA GLY A 77 -13.92 -2.14 9.28
C GLY A 77 -14.68 -3.33 8.69
N GLN A 78 -14.63 -3.52 7.36
CA GLN A 78 -15.23 -4.67 6.70
C GLN A 78 -14.55 -5.97 7.13
N LYS A 79 -13.21 -6.01 7.16
CA LYS A 79 -12.46 -7.19 7.62
C LYS A 79 -12.84 -7.58 9.05
N ILE A 80 -12.96 -6.62 9.97
CA ILE A 80 -13.36 -6.89 11.36
C ILE A 80 -14.76 -7.51 11.41
N ARG A 81 -15.68 -7.00 10.58
CA ARG A 81 -17.02 -7.57 10.46
C ARG A 81 -17.00 -9.04 10.03
N PHE A 82 -16.18 -9.36 9.02
CA PHE A 82 -16.04 -10.74 8.57
C PHE A 82 -15.37 -11.62 9.63
N ALA A 83 -14.43 -11.10 10.41
CA ALA A 83 -13.76 -11.85 11.47
C ALA A 83 -14.68 -12.21 12.66
N ASP A 84 -15.75 -11.45 12.91
CA ASP A 84 -16.74 -11.75 13.97
C ASP A 84 -17.75 -12.84 13.54
N MET A 85 -17.81 -13.16 12.24
CA MET A 85 -18.71 -14.16 11.67
C MET A 85 -18.11 -15.58 11.57
N PHE A 86 -16.85 -15.78 11.97
CA PHE A 86 -16.14 -17.08 11.96
C PHE A 86 -15.58 -17.42 13.33
#